data_AF-A0A843GMC7-F1
#
_entry.id   AF-A0A843GMC7-F1
#
_cell.length_a   1.000
_cell.length_b   1.000
_cell.length_c   1.000
_cell.angle_alpha   90.00
_cell.angle_beta   90.00
_cell.angle_gamma   90.00
#
_symmetry.space_group_name_H-M   'P 1'
#
loop_
_entity.id
_entity.type
_entity.pdbx_description
1 polymer ?
#
loop_
_entity_poly.entity_id
_entity_poly.type
_entity_poly.pdbx_seq_one_letter_code
_entity_poly.pdbx_strand_id
1 'polypeptide(L)'
;MSCKRVDGFPLWECEECGALYINKLEAELCHKKYYCEVCGKETEKYALLCEQHMKEKELSMAEQLTYDEYKNKYPNYMISYDGECYYDLDELIEILTDRGEEIPEYCYGTEPEDIKVDIDYAIECAEDDVEEPFWNGDELAELRSFVNEWNKKYGYQVFYQDKKKIIFLPKTVKEVRYE
;
A
#
# COMPACT_ATOMS: atom_id res chain seq x y z
N MET A 1 -24.64 13.75 22.80
CA MET A 1 -23.90 14.71 21.98
C MET A 1 -24.90 15.61 21.31
N SER A 2 -24.81 16.90 21.56
CA SER A 2 -25.73 17.92 21.04
C SER A 2 -24.95 18.94 20.22
N CYS A 3 -25.56 19.38 19.13
CA CYS A 3 -25.03 20.43 18.26
C CYS A 3 -26.14 21.42 17.96
N LYS A 4 -25.77 22.67 17.68
CA LYS A 4 -26.71 23.74 17.34
C LYS A 4 -26.30 24.41 16.04
N ARG A 5 -27.28 24.94 15.31
CA ARG A 5 -27.02 25.75 14.12
C ARG A 5 -26.64 27.16 14.55
N VAL A 6 -25.63 27.74 13.90
CA VAL A 6 -25.21 29.13 14.15
C VAL A 6 -26.19 30.08 13.46
N ASP A 7 -26.73 31.05 14.19
CA ASP A 7 -27.66 32.03 13.63
C ASP A 7 -26.98 32.91 12.58
N GLY A 8 -27.63 33.08 11.43
CA GLY A 8 -27.12 33.89 10.33
C GLY A 8 -26.05 33.24 9.46
N PHE A 9 -25.57 32.04 9.81
CA PHE A 9 -24.55 31.32 9.05
C PHE A 9 -24.96 29.87 8.73
N PRO A 10 -24.56 29.30 7.59
CA PRO A 10 -24.82 27.90 7.26
C PRO A 10 -23.84 26.95 7.98
N LEU A 11 -23.59 27.17 9.28
CA LEU A 11 -22.63 26.41 10.09
C LEU A 11 -23.31 25.77 11.30
N TRP A 12 -22.70 24.70 11.80
CA TRP A 12 -23.12 23.96 12.99
C TRP A 12 -22.01 23.98 14.03
N GLU A 13 -22.35 24.26 15.28
CA GLU A 13 -21.43 24.32 16.40
C GLU A 13 -21.59 23.06 17.27
N CYS A 14 -20.47 22.40 17.58
CA CYS A 14 -20.45 21.38 18.63
C CYS A 14 -20.58 22.05 19.99
N GLU A 15 -21.59 21.68 20.78
CA GLU A 15 -21.84 22.34 22.07
C GLU A 15 -20.81 21.97 23.16
N GLU A 16 -20.01 20.92 22.94
CA GLU A 16 -19.01 20.46 23.90
C GLU A 16 -17.66 21.20 23.76
N CYS A 17 -17.22 21.51 22.53
CA CYS A 17 -15.92 22.17 22.29
C CYS A 17 -16.00 23.50 21.53
N GLY A 18 -17.17 23.88 21.01
CA GLY A 18 -17.36 25.09 20.22
C GLY A 18 -16.82 25.03 18.79
N ALA A 19 -16.37 23.86 18.31
CA ALA A 19 -15.90 23.71 16.93
C ALA A 19 -17.04 23.89 15.93
N LEU A 20 -16.74 24.57 14.82
CA LEU A 20 -17.69 24.86 13.75
C LEU A 20 -17.52 23.88 12.59
N TYR A 21 -18.64 23.39 12.07
CA TYR A 21 -18.74 22.42 10.99
C TYR A 21 -19.69 22.90 9.91
N ILE A 22 -19.44 22.48 8.67
CA ILE A 22 -20.26 22.86 7.50
C ILE A 22 -21.59 22.11 7.47
N ASN A 23 -21.71 21.00 8.19
CA ASN A 23 -22.93 20.20 8.27
C ASN A 23 -23.19 19.66 9.69
N LYS A 24 -24.46 19.31 9.93
CA LYS A 24 -24.92 18.81 11.23
C LYS A 24 -24.24 17.51 11.64
N LEU A 25 -24.06 16.60 10.68
CA LEU A 25 -23.51 15.27 10.93
C LEU A 25 -22.10 15.37 11.51
N GLU A 26 -21.23 16.20 10.92
CA GLU A 26 -19.88 16.42 11.43
C GLU A 26 -19.87 16.99 12.85
N ALA A 27 -20.78 17.93 13.16
CA ALA A 27 -20.93 18.48 14.50
C ALA A 27 -21.39 17.43 15.52
N GLU A 28 -22.30 16.53 15.13
CA GLU A 28 -22.74 15.40 15.97
C GLU A 28 -21.64 14.36 16.17
N LEU A 29 -20.74 14.20 15.19
CA LEU A 29 -19.62 13.25 15.22
C LEU A 29 -18.35 13.80 15.89
N CYS A 30 -18.36 15.06 16.35
CA CYS A 30 -17.20 15.77 16.90
C CYS A 30 -16.55 15.01 18.06
N HIS A 31 -17.33 14.58 19.07
CA HIS A 31 -16.85 13.80 20.22
C HIS A 31 -17.42 12.39 20.24
N LYS A 32 -17.91 11.89 19.09
CA LYS A 32 -18.40 10.53 19.01
C LYS A 32 -17.25 9.59 19.25
N LYS A 33 -17.34 8.80 20.31
CA LYS A 33 -16.46 7.67 20.55
C LYS A 33 -16.83 6.53 19.60
N TYR A 34 -15.80 5.95 19.01
CA TYR A 34 -15.93 4.76 18.16
C TYR A 34 -15.41 3.57 18.95
N TYR A 35 -15.96 2.40 18.68
CA TYR A 35 -15.62 1.18 19.40
C TYR A 35 -15.45 0.04 18.42
N CYS A 36 -14.51 -0.84 18.72
CA CYS A 36 -14.28 -2.05 17.97
C CYS A 36 -15.50 -2.97 18.06
N GLU A 37 -16.00 -3.42 16.92
CA GLU A 37 -17.18 -4.28 16.84
C GLU A 37 -16.95 -5.68 17.45
N VAL A 38 -15.71 -6.12 17.62
CA VAL A 38 -15.36 -7.44 18.15
C VAL A 38 -15.16 -7.41 19.67
N CYS A 39 -14.37 -6.47 20.19
CA CYS A 39 -14.00 -6.43 21.62
C CYS A 39 -14.49 -5.22 22.40
N GLY A 40 -15.14 -4.24 21.74
CA GLY A 40 -15.68 -3.05 22.39
C GLY A 40 -14.64 -2.03 22.87
N LYS A 41 -13.33 -2.21 22.59
CA LYS A 41 -12.30 -1.19 22.87
C LYS A 41 -12.55 0.07 22.05
N GLU A 42 -12.26 1.24 22.62
CA GLU A 42 -12.34 2.52 21.90
C GLU A 42 -11.37 2.52 20.70
N THR A 43 -11.83 3.03 19.56
CA THR A 43 -11.08 3.06 18.30
C THR A 43 -10.92 4.48 17.78
N GLU A 44 -10.02 4.66 16.83
CA GLU A 44 -9.91 5.92 16.09
C GLU A 44 -11.21 6.27 15.36
N LYS A 45 -11.34 7.56 15.02
CA LYS A 45 -12.52 8.07 14.34
C LYS A 45 -12.78 7.28 13.06
N TYR A 46 -14.00 6.75 12.91
CA TYR A 46 -14.46 5.94 11.78
C TYR A 46 -13.87 4.52 11.67
N ALA A 47 -13.02 4.09 12.59
CA ALA A 47 -12.49 2.73 12.59
C ALA A 47 -13.49 1.76 13.26
N LEU A 48 -13.94 0.74 12.51
CA LEU A 48 -14.84 -0.31 13.01
C LEU A 48 -14.12 -1.40 13.83
N LEU A 49 -12.82 -1.54 13.64
CA LEU A 49 -11.98 -2.51 14.33
C LEU A 49 -10.83 -1.80 15.03
N CYS A 50 -10.44 -2.29 16.21
CA CYS A 50 -9.18 -1.88 16.80
C CYS A 50 -8.00 -2.48 16.02
N GLU A 51 -6.82 -1.89 16.16
CA GLU A 51 -5.59 -2.29 15.47
C GLU A 51 -5.35 -3.81 15.50
N GLN A 52 -5.53 -4.43 16.67
CA GLN A 52 -5.40 -5.89 16.83
C GLN A 52 -6.35 -6.68 15.93
N HIS A 53 -7.67 -6.41 15.97
CA HIS A 53 -8.65 -7.16 15.16
C HIS A 53 -8.56 -6.80 13.68
N MET A 54 -8.07 -5.60 13.34
CA MET A 54 -7.75 -5.25 11.97
C MET A 54 -6.62 -6.13 11.44
N LYS A 55 -5.53 -6.26 12.19
CA LYS A 55 -4.39 -7.12 11.85
C LYS A 55 -4.78 -8.59 11.76
N GLU A 56 -5.58 -9.09 12.70
CA GLU A 56 -6.11 -10.47 12.65
C GLU A 56 -6.98 -10.70 11.40
N LYS A 57 -7.83 -9.72 11.04
CA LYS A 57 -8.63 -9.78 9.82
C LYS A 57 -7.75 -9.79 8.57
N GLU A 58 -6.74 -8.92 8.49
CA GLU A 58 -5.77 -8.90 7.39
C GLU A 58 -5.06 -10.25 7.24
N LEU A 59 -4.53 -10.79 8.35
CA LEU A 59 -3.89 -12.12 8.39
C LEU A 59 -4.84 -13.23 7.92
N SER A 60 -6.12 -13.17 8.31
CA SER A 60 -7.11 -14.18 7.94
C SER A 60 -7.52 -14.13 6.46
N MET A 61 -7.41 -12.97 5.83
CA MET A 61 -7.76 -12.76 4.43
C MET A 61 -6.59 -12.94 3.47
N ALA A 62 -5.35 -12.92 3.99
CA ALA A 62 -4.14 -13.12 3.21
C ALA A 62 -3.90 -14.60 2.90
N GLU A 63 -3.27 -14.86 1.75
CA GLU A 63 -2.63 -16.14 1.47
C GLU A 63 -1.42 -16.30 2.41
N GLN A 64 -1.44 -17.34 3.23
CA GLN A 64 -0.37 -17.65 4.18
C GLN A 64 0.51 -18.74 3.60
N LEU A 65 1.80 -18.46 3.45
CA LEU A 65 2.80 -19.35 2.87
C LEU A 65 4.00 -19.46 3.83
N THR A 66 4.68 -20.59 3.81
CA THR A 66 6.07 -20.66 4.28
C THR A 66 7.00 -20.01 3.28
N TYR A 67 8.21 -19.65 3.71
CA TYR A 67 9.24 -19.10 2.81
C TYR A 67 9.51 -20.01 1.60
N ASP A 68 9.64 -21.32 1.82
CA ASP A 68 9.90 -22.29 0.76
C ASP A 68 8.71 -22.41 -0.22
N GLU A 69 7.48 -22.42 0.28
CA GLU A 69 6.28 -22.42 -0.57
C GLU A 69 6.21 -21.15 -1.42
N TYR A 70 6.52 -19.99 -0.83
CA TYR A 70 6.54 -18.72 -1.54
C TYR A 70 7.60 -18.72 -2.65
N LYS A 71 8.83 -19.13 -2.37
CA LYS A 71 9.89 -19.19 -3.39
C LYS A 71 9.64 -20.25 -4.45
N ASN A 72 8.96 -21.35 -4.12
CA ASN A 72 8.53 -22.33 -5.13
C ASN A 72 7.42 -21.79 -6.04
N LYS A 73 6.47 -21.04 -5.48
CA LYS A 73 5.34 -20.45 -6.22
C LYS A 73 5.75 -19.21 -7.02
N TYR A 74 6.68 -18.43 -6.50
CA TYR A 74 7.13 -17.15 -7.03
C TYR A 74 8.68 -17.04 -7.01
N PRO A 75 9.39 -17.82 -7.86
CA PRO A 75 10.84 -17.98 -7.78
C PRO A 75 11.63 -16.69 -8.00
N ASN A 76 11.11 -15.76 -8.81
CA ASN A 76 11.78 -14.50 -9.14
C ASN A 76 11.29 -13.32 -8.29
N TYR A 77 10.41 -13.57 -7.31
CA TYR A 77 9.82 -12.48 -6.54
C TYR A 77 10.64 -12.20 -5.28
N MET A 78 10.75 -10.92 -4.97
CA MET A 78 11.33 -10.43 -3.72
C MET A 78 10.39 -10.70 -2.54
N ILE A 79 10.91 -10.59 -1.33
CA ILE A 79 10.13 -10.50 -0.09
C ILE A 79 10.13 -9.05 0.40
N SER A 80 9.16 -8.68 1.23
CA SER A 80 9.04 -7.30 1.71
C SER A 80 8.83 -7.25 3.22
N TYR A 81 9.55 -6.35 3.88
CA TYR A 81 9.41 -6.08 5.31
C TYR A 81 9.56 -4.58 5.57
N ASP A 82 8.67 -4.04 6.39
CA ASP A 82 8.59 -2.61 6.71
C ASP A 82 8.58 -1.66 5.49
N GLY A 83 7.94 -2.09 4.40
CA GLY A 83 7.86 -1.33 3.15
C GLY A 83 9.12 -1.36 2.28
N GLU A 84 10.18 -2.05 2.70
CA GLU A 84 11.39 -2.31 1.92
C GLU A 84 11.36 -3.71 1.30
N CYS A 85 11.93 -3.86 0.10
CA CYS A 85 11.99 -5.13 -0.63
C CYS A 85 13.40 -5.72 -0.60
N TYR A 86 13.47 -7.04 -0.43
CA TYR A 86 14.69 -7.84 -0.30
C TYR A 86 14.65 -9.02 -1.28
N TYR A 87 15.76 -9.31 -1.95
CA TYR A 87 15.89 -10.40 -2.92
C TYR A 87 15.57 -11.75 -2.30
N ASP A 88 16.06 -11.98 -1.09
CA ASP A 88 15.86 -13.20 -0.34
C ASP A 88 15.88 -12.97 1.17
N LEU A 89 15.73 -14.06 1.90
CA LEU A 89 15.74 -14.08 3.34
C LEU A 89 17.10 -13.73 3.93
N ASP A 90 18.20 -14.07 3.26
CA ASP A 90 19.56 -13.81 3.76
C ASP A 90 19.84 -12.31 3.78
N GLU A 91 19.48 -11.59 2.70
CA GLU A 91 19.59 -10.13 2.65
C GLU A 91 18.73 -9.45 3.73
N LEU A 92 17.49 -9.90 3.94
CA LEU A 92 16.64 -9.38 5.02
C LEU A 92 17.29 -9.58 6.40
N ILE A 93 17.84 -10.77 6.68
CA ILE A 93 18.50 -11.07 7.96
C ILE A 93 19.73 -10.20 8.15
N GLU A 94 20.57 -10.05 7.13
CA GLU A 94 21.78 -9.21 7.17
C GLU A 94 21.42 -7.77 7.55
N ILE A 95 20.45 -7.18 6.85
CA ILE A 95 20.02 -5.80 7.10
C ILE A 95 19.42 -5.62 8.49
N LEU A 96 18.54 -6.54 8.93
CA LEU A 96 17.94 -6.46 10.27
C LEU A 96 18.99 -6.63 11.37
N THR A 97 19.97 -7.51 11.15
CA THR A 97 21.07 -7.73 12.10
C THR A 97 21.95 -6.50 12.21
N ASP A 98 22.33 -5.87 11.09
CA ASP A 98 23.11 -4.64 11.05
C ASP A 98 22.37 -3.46 11.72
N ARG A 99 21.04 -3.42 11.62
CA ARG A 99 20.19 -2.44 12.30
C ARG A 99 19.96 -2.75 13.79
N GLY A 100 20.36 -3.93 14.26
CA GLY A 100 20.09 -4.39 15.63
C GLY A 100 18.61 -4.69 15.91
N GLU A 101 17.84 -4.97 14.86
CA GLU A 101 16.41 -5.25 14.92
C GLU A 101 16.12 -6.74 15.17
N GLU A 102 14.88 -7.03 15.59
CA GLU A 102 14.42 -8.39 15.76
C GLU A 102 13.94 -8.98 14.44
N ILE A 103 14.37 -10.22 14.16
CA ILE A 103 13.89 -10.95 12.99
C ILE A 103 12.39 -11.23 13.16
N PRO A 104 11.53 -10.77 12.24
CA PRO A 104 10.09 -10.87 12.38
C PRO A 104 9.62 -12.33 12.31
N GLU A 105 8.39 -12.59 12.75
CA GLU A 105 7.75 -13.91 12.57
C GLU A 105 7.31 -14.15 11.13
N TYR A 106 6.91 -13.09 10.44
CA TYR A 106 6.50 -13.15 9.06
C TYR A 106 6.91 -11.85 8.35
N CYS A 107 7.06 -11.95 7.04
CA CYS A 107 7.17 -10.81 6.13
C CYS A 107 6.03 -10.89 5.09
N TYR A 108 6.01 -9.96 4.15
CA TYR A 108 5.04 -9.94 3.07
C TYR A 108 5.67 -10.42 1.76
N GLY A 109 4.84 -10.98 0.89
CA GLY A 109 5.22 -11.16 -0.51
C GLY A 109 5.25 -9.83 -1.26
N THR A 110 5.64 -9.90 -2.52
CA THR A 110 5.66 -8.75 -3.42
C THR A 110 4.77 -8.97 -4.63
N GLU A 111 4.46 -7.87 -5.31
CA GLU A 111 3.91 -7.86 -6.65
C GLU A 111 4.90 -7.11 -7.57
N PRO A 112 5.37 -7.73 -8.66
CA PRO A 112 6.22 -7.06 -9.62
C PRO A 112 5.42 -6.07 -10.46
N GLU A 113 6.05 -4.96 -10.78
CA GLU A 113 5.56 -3.99 -11.73
C GLU A 113 6.65 -3.62 -12.71
N ASP A 114 6.32 -3.65 -14.00
CA ASP A 114 7.27 -3.28 -15.05
C ASP A 114 7.27 -1.77 -15.24
N ILE A 115 8.38 -1.14 -14.86
CA ILE A 115 8.64 0.26 -15.17
C ILE A 115 9.16 0.35 -16.59
N LYS A 116 8.34 0.97 -17.44
CA LYS A 116 8.56 1.12 -18.87
C LYS A 116 8.13 2.51 -19.33
N VAL A 117 8.68 2.97 -20.44
CA VAL A 117 8.18 4.18 -21.09
C VAL A 117 6.77 3.90 -21.60
N ASP A 118 5.80 4.66 -21.10
CA ASP A 118 4.44 4.65 -21.61
C ASP A 118 4.36 5.60 -22.81
N ILE A 119 4.53 5.02 -24.01
CA ILE A 119 4.50 5.78 -25.25
C ILE A 119 3.10 6.31 -25.58
N ASP A 120 2.05 5.65 -25.08
CA ASP A 120 0.68 6.04 -25.40
C ASP A 120 0.32 7.30 -24.63
N TYR A 121 0.66 7.32 -23.34
CA TYR A 121 0.57 8.54 -22.54
C TYR A 121 1.45 9.68 -23.08
N ALA A 122 2.68 9.37 -23.52
CA ALA A 122 3.54 10.38 -24.11
C ALA A 122 2.97 10.96 -25.42
N ILE A 123 2.29 10.14 -26.23
CA ILE A 123 1.59 10.60 -27.43
C ILE A 123 0.42 11.49 -27.06
N GLU A 124 -0.43 11.06 -26.13
CA GLU A 124 -1.57 11.85 -25.65
C GLU A 124 -1.12 13.23 -25.13
N CYS A 125 -0.06 13.29 -24.32
CA CYS A 125 0.49 14.56 -23.85
C CYS A 125 1.04 15.43 -24.98
N ALA A 126 1.60 14.84 -26.04
CA ALA A 126 2.12 15.60 -27.18
C ALA A 126 1.00 16.17 -28.06
N GLU A 127 -0.18 15.53 -28.06
CA GLU A 127 -1.35 15.95 -28.82
C GLU A 127 -2.27 16.92 -28.05
N ASP A 128 -2.15 17.00 -26.71
CA ASP A 128 -3.06 17.76 -25.84
C ASP A 128 -3.17 19.26 -26.20
N ASP A 129 -2.09 19.87 -26.70
CA ASP A 129 -2.03 21.29 -27.10
C ASP A 129 -2.27 21.53 -28.60
N VAL A 130 -2.59 20.50 -29.38
CA VAL A 130 -2.70 20.59 -30.85
C VAL A 130 -4.17 20.50 -31.27
N GLU A 131 -4.66 21.49 -32.03
CA GLU A 131 -6.08 21.51 -32.44
C GLU A 131 -6.48 20.37 -33.40
N GLU A 132 -5.52 19.80 -34.13
CA GLU A 132 -5.71 18.62 -34.98
C GLU A 132 -4.58 17.60 -34.77
N PRO A 133 -4.88 16.28 -34.77
CA PRO A 133 -3.86 15.25 -34.69
C PRO A 133 -2.90 15.38 -35.86
N PHE A 134 -1.64 15.70 -35.57
CA PHE A 134 -0.62 15.93 -36.61
C PHE A 134 0.14 14.65 -36.99
N TRP A 135 0.02 13.60 -36.18
CA TRP A 135 0.59 12.30 -36.44
C TRP A 135 -0.40 11.34 -37.11
N ASN A 136 0.10 10.64 -38.12
CA ASN A 136 -0.56 9.61 -38.90
C ASN A 136 -0.17 8.21 -38.39
N GLY A 137 -0.94 7.20 -38.81
CA GLY A 137 -0.88 5.87 -38.22
C GLY A 137 0.45 5.13 -38.42
N ASP A 138 1.18 5.38 -39.51
CA ASP A 138 2.42 4.67 -39.82
C ASP A 138 3.59 5.13 -38.93
N GLU A 139 3.70 6.44 -38.69
CA GLU A 139 4.70 7.10 -37.85
C GLU A 139 4.49 6.75 -36.38
N LEU A 140 3.23 6.71 -35.92
CA LEU A 140 2.89 6.23 -34.58
C LEU A 140 3.21 4.75 -34.40
N ALA A 141 3.00 3.93 -35.44
CA ALA A 141 3.33 2.51 -35.40
C ALA A 141 4.85 2.28 -35.33
N GLU A 142 5.65 3.06 -36.06
CA GLU A 142 7.12 3.03 -35.99
C GLU A 142 7.59 3.40 -34.58
N LEU A 143 7.11 4.52 -34.04
CA LEU A 143 7.49 5.00 -32.72
C LEU A 143 7.09 4.02 -31.62
N ARG A 144 5.87 3.48 -31.64
CA ARG A 144 5.42 2.45 -30.70
C ARG A 144 6.29 1.20 -30.78
N SER A 145 6.64 0.76 -31.98
CA SER A 145 7.51 -0.41 -32.19
C SER A 145 8.91 -0.18 -31.62
N PHE A 146 9.49 0.99 -31.88
CA PHE A 146 10.78 1.38 -31.32
C PHE A 146 10.76 1.38 -29.79
N VAL A 147 9.77 2.04 -29.17
CA VAL A 147 9.68 2.12 -27.71
C VAL A 147 9.42 0.75 -27.09
N ASN A 148 8.65 -0.12 -27.73
CA ASN A 148 8.45 -1.49 -27.26
C ASN A 148 9.75 -2.30 -27.27
N GLU A 149 10.57 -2.22 -28.33
CA GLU A 149 11.88 -2.87 -28.36
C GLU A 149 12.86 -2.26 -27.34
N TRP A 150 12.81 -0.93 -27.16
CA TRP A 150 13.59 -0.25 -26.13
C TRP A 150 13.21 -0.73 -24.72
N ASN A 151 11.91 -0.80 -24.42
CA ASN A 151 11.39 -1.28 -23.14
C ASN A 151 11.74 -2.75 -22.88
N LYS A 152 11.79 -3.61 -23.92
CA LYS A 152 12.28 -4.99 -23.75
C LYS A 152 13.74 -5.05 -23.30
N LYS A 153 14.57 -4.10 -23.74
CA LYS A 153 16.01 -4.08 -23.46
C LYS A 153 16.37 -3.33 -22.18
N TYR A 154 15.62 -2.27 -21.87
CA TYR A 154 15.95 -1.31 -20.83
C TYR A 154 14.84 -1.12 -19.79
N GLY A 155 13.70 -1.78 -19.96
CA GLY A 155 12.66 -1.85 -18.94
C GLY A 155 13.19 -2.50 -17.67
N TYR A 156 12.64 -2.08 -16.55
CA TYR A 156 13.10 -2.54 -15.23
C TYR A 156 11.89 -3.00 -14.42
N GLN A 157 12.06 -4.10 -13.70
CA GLN A 157 11.02 -4.59 -12.82
C GLN A 157 11.27 -4.07 -11.41
N VAL A 158 10.27 -3.38 -10.87
CA VAL A 158 10.25 -2.98 -9.46
C VAL A 158 9.28 -3.89 -8.71
N PHE A 159 9.42 -3.94 -7.39
CA PHE A 159 8.57 -4.76 -6.54
C PHE A 159 7.91 -3.88 -5.48
N TYR A 160 6.63 -4.15 -5.25
CA TYR A 160 5.86 -3.50 -4.20
C TYR A 160 5.36 -4.53 -3.19
N GLN A 161 5.28 -4.13 -1.93
CA GLN A 161 4.75 -4.98 -0.87
C GLN A 161 3.30 -5.39 -1.17
N ASP A 162 3.02 -6.69 -1.18
CA ASP A 162 1.66 -7.22 -1.28
C ASP A 162 1.19 -7.78 0.08
N LYS A 163 0.35 -6.99 0.77
CA LYS A 163 -0.24 -7.37 2.05
C LYS A 163 -1.20 -8.58 1.96
N LYS A 164 -1.58 -9.02 0.76
CA LYS A 164 -2.40 -10.23 0.55
C LYS A 164 -1.57 -11.51 0.58
N LYS A 165 -0.24 -11.43 0.58
CA LYS A 165 0.67 -12.58 0.66
C LYS A 165 1.50 -12.46 1.94
N ILE A 166 1.33 -13.38 2.87
CA ILE A 166 2.06 -13.39 4.14
C ILE A 166 2.99 -14.60 4.15
N ILE A 167 4.26 -14.35 4.43
CA ILE A 167 5.32 -15.34 4.37
C ILE A 167 5.85 -15.56 5.78
N PHE A 168 5.60 -16.73 6.36
CA PHE A 168 6.15 -17.10 7.65
C PHE A 168 7.62 -17.49 7.53
N LEU A 169 8.45 -16.89 8.39
CA LEU A 169 9.88 -17.13 8.40
C LEU A 169 10.22 -18.42 9.18
N PRO A 170 11.22 -19.21 8.74
CA PRO A 170 11.66 -20.39 9.47
C PRO A 170 12.14 -20.05 10.87
N LYS A 171 11.79 -20.87 11.87
CA LYS A 171 12.19 -20.63 13.28
C LYS A 171 13.70 -20.67 13.49
N THR A 172 14.41 -21.47 12.70
CA THR A 172 15.88 -21.62 12.74
C THR A 172 16.61 -20.31 12.49
N VAL A 173 15.99 -19.38 11.76
CA VAL A 173 16.55 -18.06 11.47
C VAL A 173 16.66 -17.20 12.73
N LYS A 174 15.74 -17.39 13.69
CA LYS A 174 15.74 -16.64 14.96
C LYS A 174 16.83 -17.09 15.94
N GLU A 175 17.45 -18.24 15.69
CA GLU A 175 18.50 -18.82 16.53
C GLU A 175 19.89 -18.26 16.17
N VAL A 176 20.02 -17.53 15.07
CA VAL A 176 21.25 -16.83 14.65
C VAL A 176 21.35 -15.49 15.39
N ARG A 177 21.44 -15.53 16.73
CA ARG A 177 21.81 -14.38 17.57
C ARG A 177 23.11 -14.70 18.31
N TYR A 178 24.20 -14.12 17.81
CA TYR A 178 25.53 -13.87 18.42
C TYR A 178 26.11 -14.90 19.40
N GLU A 179 27.19 -15.57 18.99
CA GLU A 179 28.43 -15.60 19.80
C GLU A 179 29.18 -14.27 19.63
#